data_AF-A0A6V8SEA8-F1
#
_entry.id   AF-A0A6V8SEA8-F1
#
_cell.length_a   1.000
_cell.length_b   1.000
_cell.length_c   1.000
_cell.angle_alpha   90.00
_cell.angle_beta   90.00
_cell.angle_gamma   90.00
#
_symmetry.space_group_name_H-M   'P 1'
#
loop_
_entity.id
_entity.type
_entity.pdbx_description
1 polymer ?
#
loop_
_entity_poly.entity_id
_entity_poly.type
_entity_poly.pdbx_seq_one_letter_code
_entity_poly.pdbx_strand_id
1 'polypeptide(L)'
;MDNMNTLLLWAAMLFLIIFAAVRLAINPLVDKQGDPIEESDDFVKLRDIDVLSDSELEEIIEFYQKNELKNKNYKQYENYSNALKELKEIGYLSEELYSSKTDMLNDYFKID
;
A
#
# COMPACT_ATOMS: atom_id res chain seq x y z
N MET A 1 41.79 -3.87 -19.16
CA MET A 1 40.92 -3.57 -17.99
C MET A 1 41.25 -4.60 -16.95
N ASP A 2 41.90 -4.19 -15.86
CA ASP A 2 42.42 -5.10 -14.85
C ASP A 2 41.31 -5.96 -14.24
N ASN A 3 41.57 -7.25 -14.09
CA ASN A 3 40.63 -8.24 -13.54
C ASN A 3 40.03 -7.82 -12.18
N MET A 4 40.77 -7.00 -11.43
CA MET A 4 40.34 -6.41 -10.16
C MET A 4 39.20 -5.39 -10.32
N ASN A 5 39.25 -4.54 -11.35
CA ASN A 5 38.17 -3.59 -11.64
C ASN A 5 36.93 -4.32 -12.17
N THR A 6 37.13 -5.38 -12.95
CA THR A 6 36.03 -6.23 -13.43
C THR A 6 35.32 -6.92 -12.26
N LEU A 7 36.06 -7.50 -11.31
CA LEU A 7 35.50 -8.11 -10.10
C LEU A 7 34.71 -7.11 -9.25
N LEU A 8 35.21 -5.88 -9.11
CA LEU A 8 34.55 -4.83 -8.32
C LEU A 8 33.23 -4.39 -8.97
N LEU A 9 33.19 -4.33 -10.31
CA LEU A 9 31.98 -4.03 -11.07
C LEU A 9 30.92 -5.14 -10.93
N TRP A 10 31.34 -6.40 -10.98
CA TRP A 10 30.46 -7.56 -10.76
C TRP A 10 29.89 -7.59 -9.33
N ALA A 11 30.72 -7.27 -8.33
CA ALA A 11 30.28 -7.20 -6.94
C ALA A 11 29.25 -6.08 -6.71
N ALA A 12 29.46 -4.90 -7.30
CA ALA A 12 28.51 -3.79 -7.22
C ALA A 12 27.18 -4.13 -7.91
N MET A 13 27.23 -4.82 -9.05
CA MET A 13 26.03 -5.26 -9.77
C MET A 13 25.22 -6.28 -8.97
N LEU A 14 25.89 -7.26 -8.35
CA LEU A 14 25.26 -8.24 -7.46
C LEU A 14 24.64 -7.58 -6.22
N PHE A 15 25.33 -6.60 -5.63
CA PHE A 15 24.80 -5.86 -4.49
C PHE A 15 23.49 -5.14 -4.84
N LEU A 16 23.42 -4.49 -6.01
CA LEU A 16 22.19 -3.83 -6.46
C LEU A 16 21.04 -4.81 -6.67
N ILE A 17 21.30 -5.99 -7.23
CA ILE A 17 20.27 -7.01 -7.47
C ILE A 17 19.75 -7.56 -6.14
N ILE A 18 20.64 -7.91 -5.21
CA ILE A 18 20.26 -8.43 -3.89
C ILE A 18 19.54 -7.35 -3.08
N PHE A 19 20.05 -6.13 -3.07
CA PHE A 19 19.41 -4.99 -2.41
C PHE A 19 18.02 -4.74 -2.98
N ALA A 20 17.86 -4.76 -4.31
CA ALA A 20 16.57 -4.61 -4.97
C ALA A 20 15.63 -5.76 -4.60
N ALA A 21 16.08 -7.02 -4.62
CA ALA A 21 15.28 -8.18 -4.26
C ALA A 21 14.82 -8.15 -2.79
N VAL A 22 15.70 -7.79 -1.86
CA VAL A 22 15.36 -7.64 -0.44
C VAL A 22 14.40 -6.46 -0.25
N ARG A 23 14.66 -5.33 -0.90
CA ARG A 23 13.75 -4.17 -0.88
C ARG A 23 12.38 -4.50 -1.46
N LEU A 24 12.32 -5.33 -2.51
CA LEU A 24 11.10 -5.80 -3.16
C LEU A 24 10.35 -6.86 -2.34
N ALA A 25 11.07 -7.65 -1.54
CA ALA A 25 10.45 -8.63 -0.65
C ALA A 25 9.85 -7.94 0.59
N ILE A 26 10.50 -6.88 1.10
CA ILE A 26 10.04 -6.10 2.25
C ILE A 26 8.93 -5.12 1.85
N ASN A 27 9.12 -4.38 0.76
CA ASN A 27 8.06 -3.65 0.08
C ASN A 27 7.63 -4.53 -1.09
N PRO A 28 6.60 -5.41 -0.92
CA PRO A 28 6.02 -6.08 -2.07
C PRO A 28 5.73 -5.03 -3.13
N LEU A 29 5.83 -5.40 -4.41
CA LEU A 29 5.29 -4.62 -5.52
C LEU A 29 3.79 -4.44 -5.27
N VAL A 30 3.46 -3.53 -4.36
CA VAL A 30 2.17 -2.92 -4.20
C VAL A 30 2.03 -2.16 -5.51
N ASP A 31 1.30 -2.81 -6.39
CA ASP A 31 0.63 -2.21 -7.52
C ASP A 31 0.36 -0.74 -7.20
N LYS A 32 0.96 0.16 -7.98
CA LYS A 32 0.87 1.60 -7.78
C LYS A 32 -0.60 1.98 -7.62
N GLN A 33 -1.04 2.18 -6.40
CA GLN A 33 -2.22 2.97 -6.10
C GLN A 33 -1.88 3.88 -4.93
N GLY A 34 -1.63 5.13 -5.29
CA GLY A 34 -1.36 6.24 -4.39
C GLY A 34 0.12 6.40 -4.10
N ASP A 35 0.85 6.96 -5.08
CA ASP A 35 1.99 7.80 -4.75
C ASP A 35 1.42 9.00 -3.98
N PRO A 36 1.68 9.20 -2.67
CA PRO A 36 1.02 10.25 -1.91
C PRO A 36 1.50 11.67 -2.24
N ILE A 37 2.30 11.85 -3.30
CA ILE A 37 3.11 13.06 -3.50
C ILE A 37 3.01 13.64 -4.93
N GLU A 38 2.33 12.97 -5.88
CA GLU A 38 2.12 13.55 -7.21
C GLU A 38 0.79 14.34 -7.33
N GLU A 39 -0.29 13.91 -6.65
CA GLU A 39 -1.58 14.62 -6.70
C GLU A 39 -1.52 16.00 -6.03
N SER A 40 -0.72 16.18 -4.97
CA SER A 40 -0.57 17.49 -4.33
C SER A 40 -0.01 18.55 -5.28
N ASP A 41 0.83 18.14 -6.23
CA ASP A 41 1.48 19.05 -7.16
C ASP A 41 0.50 19.56 -8.25
N ASP A 42 -0.50 18.76 -8.60
CA ASP A 42 -1.52 19.14 -9.57
C ASP A 42 -2.62 20.02 -8.96
N PHE A 43 -3.01 19.77 -7.71
CA PHE A 43 -3.94 20.64 -6.99
C PHE A 43 -3.29 22.02 -6.66
N VAL A 44 -1.99 22.05 -6.38
CA VAL A 44 -1.22 23.30 -6.23
C VAL A 44 -1.20 24.12 -7.52
N LYS A 45 -1.07 23.47 -8.69
CA LYS A 45 -1.16 24.15 -10.00
C LYS A 45 -2.56 24.74 -10.24
N LEU A 46 -3.63 24.10 -9.76
CA LEU A 46 -5.00 24.60 -9.86
C LEU A 46 -5.24 25.85 -9.00
N ARG A 47 -4.61 25.92 -7.83
CA ARG A 47 -4.55 27.16 -7.03
C ARG A 47 -3.75 28.25 -7.74
N ASP A 48 -2.58 27.90 -8.29
CA ASP A 48 -1.69 28.88 -8.92
C ASP A 48 -2.27 29.54 -10.19
N ILE A 49 -3.31 28.94 -10.78
CA ILE A 49 -4.10 29.52 -11.89
C ILE A 49 -5.43 30.15 -11.44
N ASP A 50 -5.62 30.34 -10.12
CA ASP A 50 -6.78 30.97 -9.48
C ASP A 50 -8.12 30.26 -9.76
N VAL A 51 -8.06 28.96 -10.07
CA VAL A 51 -9.24 28.10 -10.32
C VAL A 51 -9.83 27.57 -9.02
N LEU A 52 -9.00 27.39 -7.99
CA LEU A 52 -9.40 26.97 -6.65
C LEU A 52 -8.84 27.94 -5.62
N SER A 53 -9.68 28.41 -4.70
CA SER A 53 -9.21 29.15 -3.52
C SER A 53 -8.48 28.23 -2.54
N ASP A 54 -7.65 28.81 -1.66
CA ASP A 54 -6.92 28.06 -0.63
C ASP A 54 -7.84 27.19 0.24
N SER A 55 -9.04 27.69 0.57
CA SER A 55 -10.03 26.94 1.35
C SER A 55 -10.64 25.77 0.57
N GLU A 56 -10.92 25.96 -0.72
CA GLU A 56 -11.48 24.89 -1.57
C GLU A 56 -10.44 23.79 -1.83
N LEU A 57 -9.17 24.18 -1.97
CA LEU A 57 -8.05 23.27 -2.11
C LEU A 57 -7.90 22.33 -0.89
N GLU A 58 -7.95 22.90 0.31
CA GLU A 58 -7.81 22.15 1.56
C GLU A 58 -8.97 21.15 1.76
N GLU A 59 -10.21 21.58 1.47
CA GLU A 59 -11.38 20.69 1.52
C GLU A 59 -11.30 19.54 0.51
N ILE A 60 -10.83 19.81 -0.71
CA ILE A 60 -10.66 18.78 -1.75
C ILE A 60 -9.57 17.79 -1.34
N ILE A 61 -8.43 18.27 -0.85
CA ILE A 61 -7.34 17.41 -0.40
C ILE A 61 -7.81 16.52 0.77
N GLU A 62 -8.51 17.07 1.76
CA GLU A 62 -9.08 16.28 2.85
C GLU A 62 -10.08 15.23 2.35
N PHE A 63 -10.95 15.61 1.41
CA PHE A 63 -11.94 14.70 0.83
C PHE A 63 -11.29 13.51 0.11
N TYR A 64 -10.28 13.79 -0.74
CA TYR A 64 -9.55 12.76 -1.47
C TYR A 64 -8.74 11.86 -0.53
N GLN A 65 -8.04 12.43 0.45
CA GLN A 65 -7.30 11.66 1.45
C GLN A 65 -8.22 10.77 2.28
N LYS A 66 -9.38 11.27 2.70
CA LYS A 66 -10.37 10.50 3.46
C LYS A 66 -10.97 9.36 2.63
N ASN A 67 -11.25 9.59 1.35
CA ASN A 67 -11.75 8.55 0.44
C ASN A 67 -10.68 7.52 0.11
N GLU A 68 -9.43 7.94 -0.12
CA GLU A 68 -8.30 7.03 -0.27
C GLU A 68 -8.10 6.16 0.96
N LEU A 69 -8.12 6.74 2.17
CA LEU A 69 -8.00 6.01 3.42
C LEU A 69 -9.14 5.00 3.60
N LYS A 70 -10.38 5.39 3.28
CA LYS A 70 -11.52 4.46 3.27
C LYS A 70 -11.31 3.32 2.29
N ASN A 71 -10.86 3.62 1.08
CA ASN A 71 -10.67 2.63 0.02
C ASN A 71 -9.52 1.67 0.36
N LYS A 72 -8.40 2.19 0.89
CA LYS A 72 -7.25 1.41 1.38
C LYS A 72 -7.66 0.52 2.55
N ASN A 73 -8.41 1.04 3.53
CA ASN A 73 -8.91 0.25 4.66
C ASN A 73 -9.84 -0.89 4.20
N TYR A 74 -10.75 -0.60 3.27
CA TYR A 74 -11.66 -1.61 2.73
C TYR A 74 -10.93 -2.71 1.95
N LYS A 75 -9.94 -2.34 1.12
CA LYS A 75 -9.11 -3.31 0.38
C LYS A 75 -8.28 -4.20 1.32
N GLN A 76 -7.74 -3.64 2.40
CA GLN A 76 -7.04 -4.42 3.42
C GLN A 76 -7.97 -5.39 4.15
N TYR A 77 -9.17 -4.92 4.52
CA TYR A 77 -10.21 -5.76 5.09
C TYR A 77 -10.54 -6.96 4.19
N GLU A 78 -10.78 -6.72 2.90
CA GLU A 78 -11.10 -7.77 1.93
C GLU A 78 -9.99 -8.82 1.83
N ASN A 79 -8.73 -8.38 1.78
CA ASN A 79 -7.58 -9.29 1.77
C ASN A 79 -7.52 -10.18 3.02
N TYR A 80 -7.72 -9.60 4.22
CA TYR A 80 -7.70 -10.37 5.47
C TYR A 80 -8.91 -11.30 5.62
N SER A 81 -10.08 -10.85 5.19
CA SER A 81 -11.30 -11.66 5.15
C SER A 81 -11.12 -12.89 4.25
N ASN A 82 -10.55 -12.70 3.05
CA ASN A 82 -10.24 -13.79 2.13
C ASN A 82 -9.22 -14.77 2.74
N ALA A 83 -8.17 -14.28 3.39
CA ALA A 83 -7.20 -15.14 4.06
C ALA A 83 -7.84 -15.98 5.19
N LEU A 84 -8.71 -15.39 6.02
CA LEU A 84 -9.45 -16.14 7.05
C LEU A 84 -10.34 -17.22 6.44
N LYS A 85 -10.99 -16.91 5.31
CA LYS A 85 -11.84 -17.86 4.59
C LYS A 85 -11.03 -19.02 4.04
N GLU A 86 -9.89 -18.76 3.39
CA GLU A 86 -8.99 -19.79 2.90
C GLU A 86 -8.49 -20.70 4.04
N LEU A 87 -8.11 -20.11 5.18
CA LEU A 87 -7.70 -20.87 6.37
C LEU A 87 -8.81 -21.77 6.93
N LYS A 88 -10.07 -21.34 6.84
CA LYS A 88 -11.23 -22.18 7.16
C LYS A 88 -11.40 -23.29 6.13
N GLU A 89 -11.32 -22.99 4.84
CA GLU A 89 -11.52 -23.96 3.76
C GLU A 89 -10.49 -25.10 3.78
N ILE A 90 -9.23 -24.80 4.12
CA ILE A 90 -8.18 -25.81 4.29
C ILE A 90 -8.26 -26.57 5.64
N GLY A 91 -9.23 -26.23 6.49
CA GLY A 91 -9.45 -26.85 7.80
C GLY A 91 -8.44 -26.43 8.88
N TYR A 92 -7.69 -25.35 8.66
CA TYR A 92 -6.79 -24.80 9.69
C TYR A 92 -7.58 -24.09 10.81
N LEU A 93 -8.67 -23.42 10.45
CA LEU A 93 -9.60 -22.83 11.41
C LEU A 93 -10.85 -23.68 11.55
N SER A 94 -11.28 -23.92 12.80
CA SER A 94 -12.63 -24.41 13.08
C SER A 94 -13.66 -23.31 12.84
N GLU A 95 -14.93 -23.68 12.69
CA GLU A 95 -16.04 -22.72 12.48
C GLU A 95 -16.09 -21.65 13.59
N GLU A 96 -15.93 -22.06 14.84
CA GLU A 96 -15.93 -21.18 16.02
C GLU A 96 -14.77 -20.19 16.01
N LEU A 97 -13.57 -20.66 15.66
CA LEU A 97 -12.37 -19.83 15.55
C LEU A 97 -12.46 -18.87 14.37
N TYR A 98 -13.00 -19.32 13.24
CA TYR A 98 -13.24 -18.48 12.08
C TYR A 98 -14.21 -17.36 12.43
N SER A 99 -15.38 -17.67 13.01
CA SER A 99 -16.37 -16.67 13.43
C SER A 99 -15.76 -15.62 14.36
N SER A 100 -15.09 -16.06 15.44
CA SER A 100 -14.45 -15.14 16.38
C SER A 100 -13.38 -14.26 15.75
N LYS A 101 -12.60 -14.78 14.79
CA LYS A 101 -11.56 -14.02 14.07
C LYS A 101 -12.17 -13.02 13.09
N THR A 102 -13.27 -13.38 12.44
CA THR A 102 -14.03 -12.49 11.56
C THR A 102 -14.66 -11.34 12.35
N ASP A 103 -15.25 -11.61 13.53
CA ASP A 103 -15.83 -10.57 14.38
C ASP A 103 -14.76 -9.55 14.82
N MET A 104 -13.58 -10.02 15.24
CA MET A 104 -12.44 -9.15 15.57
C MET A 104 -11.97 -8.30 14.38
N LEU A 105 -12.01 -8.86 13.16
CA LEU A 105 -11.61 -8.17 11.94
C LEU A 105 -12.63 -7.06 11.59
N ASN A 106 -13.92 -7.37 11.71
CA ASN A 106 -15.02 -6.43 11.50
C ASN A 106 -14.94 -5.25 12.47
N ASP A 107 -14.72 -5.53 13.76
CA ASP A 107 -14.55 -4.52 14.81
C ASP A 107 -13.38 -3.57 14.53
N TYR A 108 -12.23 -4.12 14.11
CA TYR A 108 -11.03 -3.33 13.82
C TYR A 108 -11.25 -2.37 12.64
N PHE A 109 -11.91 -2.82 11.58
CA PHE A 109 -12.20 -2.01 10.39
C PHE A 109 -13.50 -1.20 10.49
N LYS A 110 -14.27 -1.37 11.57
CA LYS A 110 -15.58 -0.75 11.79
C LYS A 110 -16.57 -1.05 10.65
N ILE A 111 -16.62 -2.33 10.27
CA ILE A 111 -17.55 -2.85 9.26
C ILE A 111 -18.66 -3.60 10.00
N ASP A 112 -19.90 -3.19 9.78
CA ASP A 112 -21.12 -3.81 10.34
C ASP A 112 -21.54 -5.07 9.55
#